data_AF-A0A381KNS7-F1
#
_entry.id   AF-A0A381KNS7-F1
#
_cell.length_a   1.000
_cell.length_b   1.000
_cell.length_c   1.000
_cell.angle_alpha   90.00
_cell.angle_beta   90.00
_cell.angle_gamma   90.00
#
_symmetry.space_group_name_H-M   'P 1'
#
loop_
_entity.id
_entity.type
_entity.pdbx_description
1 polymer ?
#
loop_
_entity_poly.entity_id
_entity_poly.type
_entity_poly.pdbx_seq_one_letter_code
_entity_poly.pdbx_strand_id
1 'polypeptide(L)'
;MMRFFEKNPRNNNPLIIRLYEEREQPPEDDRHAMNFSLITENNVELASGRCSAQSEEGESDFLYISAIYVNGNTNNPTIKKPNIHSGLGQLLVFSAINFGRENNLRTAMLTPLEGSEGFYLKMGFRPRVIGNPNRMNTTCSSFGANNGKLNSRWTNHFAESSFLHDSFRGPCWVGNISLIYPVLKDYILESWTIIE
;
A
#
# COMPACT_ATOMS: atom_id res chain seq x y z
N MET A 1 17.34 -5.18 14.94
CA MET A 1 15.95 -5.69 15.13
C MET A 1 15.11 -4.49 15.47
N MET A 2 14.24 -4.09 14.54
CA MET A 2 13.56 -2.80 14.60
C MET A 2 12.59 -2.72 15.78
N ARG A 3 12.62 -1.61 16.50
CA ARG A 3 11.72 -1.28 17.61
C ARG A 3 11.07 0.07 17.38
N PHE A 4 9.81 0.17 17.77
CA PHE A 4 9.00 1.37 17.69
C PHE A 4 8.58 1.79 19.09
N PHE A 5 8.83 3.06 19.43
CA PHE A 5 8.42 3.67 20.69
C PHE A 5 7.42 4.78 20.40
N GLU A 6 6.20 4.67 20.92
CA GLU A 6 5.18 5.70 20.75
C GLU A 6 5.62 7.03 21.40
N LYS A 7 5.60 8.14 20.64
CA LYS A 7 6.05 9.46 21.13
C LYS A 7 5.02 10.15 22.03
N ASN A 8 3.74 10.00 21.72
CA ASN A 8 2.64 10.72 22.38
C ASN A 8 1.56 9.73 22.88
N PRO A 9 1.85 8.91 23.91
CA PRO A 9 0.91 7.90 24.38
C PRO A 9 -0.32 8.52 25.03
N ARG A 10 -1.49 7.95 24.73
CA ARG A 10 -2.77 8.40 25.31
C ARG A 10 -2.86 8.29 26.83
N ASN A 11 -2.16 7.31 27.43
CA ASN A 11 -2.23 6.99 28.85
C ASN A 11 -0.92 7.26 29.60
N ASN A 12 -0.05 8.14 29.09
CA ASN A 12 1.31 8.41 29.59
C ASN A 12 2.25 7.20 29.65
N ASN A 13 1.82 6.02 29.21
CA ASN A 13 2.63 4.82 29.06
C ASN A 13 2.89 4.57 27.57
N PRO A 14 4.12 4.77 27.07
CA PRO A 14 4.44 4.57 25.66
C PRO A 14 4.27 3.10 25.28
N LEU A 15 3.55 2.84 24.19
CA LEU A 15 3.52 1.51 23.60
C LEU A 15 4.89 1.22 22.97
N ILE A 16 5.56 0.18 23.46
CA ILE A 16 6.83 -0.32 22.91
C ILE A 16 6.53 -1.57 22.10
N ILE A 17 6.89 -1.52 20.82
CA ILE A 17 6.61 -2.57 19.85
C ILE A 17 7.93 -3.01 19.24
N ARG A 18 8.07 -4.30 19.04
CA ARG A 18 9.21 -4.90 18.33
C ARG A 18 8.70 -5.50 17.04
N LEU A 19 9.43 -5.29 15.95
CA LEU A 19 9.21 -5.99 14.70
C LEU A 19 9.92 -7.34 14.78
N TYR A 20 9.15 -8.41 14.68
CA TYR A 20 9.66 -9.76 14.47
C TYR A 20 9.54 -10.09 12.99
N GLU A 21 10.64 -10.50 12.36
CA GLU A 21 10.69 -10.87 10.94
C GLU A 21 11.11 -12.33 10.82
N GLU A 22 10.30 -13.11 10.10
CA GLU A 22 10.65 -14.46 9.68
C GLU A 22 10.78 -14.45 8.16
N ARG A 23 12.03 -14.51 7.70
CA ARG A 23 12.36 -14.52 6.28
C ARG A 23 12.44 -15.96 5.81
N GLU A 24 11.49 -16.38 4.99
CA GLU A 24 11.51 -17.69 4.34
C GLU A 24 12.53 -17.63 3.20
N GLN A 25 13.54 -18.50 3.24
CA GLN A 25 14.39 -18.74 2.08
C GLN A 25 13.60 -19.52 1.03
N PRO A 26 13.80 -19.21 -0.26
CA PRO A 26 12.97 -19.73 -1.33
C PRO A 26 13.11 -21.27 -1.50
N PRO A 27 12.01 -22.05 -1.59
CA PRO A 27 11.99 -23.22 -2.46
C PRO A 27 12.04 -22.77 -3.93
N GLU A 28 12.44 -23.64 -4.85
CA GLU A 28 12.82 -23.31 -6.25
C GLU A 28 11.85 -22.43 -7.07
N ASP A 29 10.60 -22.24 -6.62
CA ASP A 29 9.53 -21.50 -7.32
C ASP A 29 9.12 -20.13 -6.71
N ASP A 30 9.44 -19.84 -5.44
CA ASP A 30 9.08 -18.57 -4.77
C ASP A 30 10.34 -17.73 -4.55
N ARG A 31 10.34 -16.41 -4.76
CA ARG A 31 11.46 -15.54 -4.32
C ARG A 31 11.20 -15.03 -2.90
N HIS A 32 12.25 -14.54 -2.22
CA HIS A 32 12.26 -14.10 -0.82
C HIS A 32 10.89 -13.65 -0.28
N ALA A 33 10.37 -14.38 0.72
CA ALA A 33 9.16 -14.02 1.44
C ALA A 33 9.47 -13.63 2.88
N MET A 34 8.65 -12.77 3.45
CA MET A 34 8.76 -12.31 4.82
C MET A 34 7.40 -12.35 5.49
N ASN A 35 7.29 -13.15 6.56
CA ASN A 35 6.26 -12.96 7.56
C ASN A 35 6.78 -11.97 8.58
N PHE A 36 5.94 -11.05 9.03
CA PHE A 36 6.35 -10.05 10.01
C PHE A 36 5.22 -9.76 10.99
N SER A 37 5.60 -9.63 12.27
CA SER A 37 4.67 -9.40 13.36
C SER A 37 5.14 -8.25 14.26
N LEU A 38 4.18 -7.46 14.74
CA LEU A 38 4.38 -6.42 15.73
C LEU A 38 4.04 -6.99 17.10
N ILE A 39 5.06 -7.21 17.92
CA ILE A 39 4.92 -7.82 19.24
C ILE A 39 5.25 -6.80 20.34
N THR A 40 4.51 -6.86 21.45
CA THR A 40 4.82 -6.10 22.66
C THR A 40 6.01 -6.69 23.41
N GLU A 41 6.47 -5.99 24.45
CA GLU A 41 7.52 -6.50 25.34
C GLU A 41 7.12 -7.76 26.11
N ASN A 42 5.81 -7.99 26.27
CA ASN A 42 5.25 -9.19 26.91
C ASN A 42 4.96 -10.32 25.91
N ASN A 43 5.53 -10.25 24.69
CA ASN A 43 5.33 -11.21 23.59
C ASN A 43 3.87 -11.36 23.14
N VAL A 44 3.04 -10.32 23.34
CA VAL A 44 1.69 -10.29 22.77
C VAL A 44 1.78 -9.74 21.35
N GLU A 45 1.33 -10.52 20.36
CA GLU A 45 1.19 -10.07 18.98
C GLU A 45 0.01 -9.11 18.84
N LEU A 46 0.26 -7.94 18.26
CA LEU A 46 -0.74 -6.89 18.03
C LEU A 46 -1.12 -6.76 16.56
N ALA A 47 -0.23 -7.16 15.66
CA ALA A 47 -0.44 -7.05 14.22
C ALA A 47 0.51 -8.01 13.51
N SER A 48 0.13 -8.47 12.33
CA SER A 48 0.92 -9.37 11.50
C SER A 48 0.70 -9.10 10.02
N GLY A 49 1.65 -9.52 9.20
CA GLY A 49 1.59 -9.33 7.76
C GLY A 49 2.52 -10.28 7.02
N ARG A 50 2.33 -10.35 5.71
CA ARG A 50 3.17 -11.11 4.80
C ARG A 50 3.41 -10.32 3.53
N CYS A 51 4.63 -10.36 3.04
CA CYS A 51 4.99 -9.89 1.71
C CYS A 51 6.01 -10.83 1.06
N SER A 52 6.12 -10.78 -0.26
CA SER A 52 7.11 -11.55 -1.01
C SER A 52 7.55 -10.81 -2.26
N ALA A 53 8.73 -11.12 -2.75
CA ALA A 53 9.13 -10.74 -4.10
C ALA A 53 8.46 -11.69 -5.11
N GLN A 54 7.84 -11.14 -6.15
CA GLN A 54 7.21 -11.90 -7.22
C GLN A 54 7.70 -11.40 -8.58
N SER A 55 7.58 -12.25 -9.60
CA SER A 55 7.90 -11.94 -10.99
C SER A 55 6.71 -12.33 -11.86
N GLU A 56 6.28 -11.44 -12.76
CA GLU A 56 5.34 -11.76 -13.84
C GLU A 56 6.14 -12.01 -15.14
N GLU A 57 5.66 -12.88 -16.02
CA GLU A 57 6.35 -13.17 -17.29
C GLU A 57 6.60 -11.88 -18.11
N GLY A 58 7.86 -11.60 -18.40
CA GLY A 58 8.27 -10.41 -19.16
C GLY A 58 8.24 -9.09 -18.37
N GLU A 59 7.88 -9.11 -17.09
CA GLU A 59 7.94 -7.94 -16.21
C GLU A 59 9.13 -8.00 -15.25
N SER A 60 9.49 -6.86 -14.67
CA SER A 60 10.48 -6.80 -13.59
C SER A 60 9.89 -7.28 -12.27
N ASP A 61 10.72 -7.82 -11.39
CA ASP A 61 10.30 -8.21 -10.04
C ASP A 61 9.61 -7.06 -9.29
N PHE A 62 8.61 -7.41 -8.51
CA PHE A 62 7.86 -6.49 -7.65
C PHE A 62 7.64 -7.09 -6.27
N LEU A 63 7.42 -6.20 -5.29
CA LEU A 63 7.00 -6.58 -3.95
C LEU A 63 5.49 -6.82 -3.96
N TYR A 64 5.03 -7.99 -3.59
CA TYR A 64 3.62 -8.26 -3.32
C TYR A 64 3.36 -8.24 -1.81
N ILE A 65 2.46 -7.37 -1.35
CA ILE A 65 1.99 -7.36 0.05
C ILE A 65 0.68 -8.13 0.10
N SER A 66 0.76 -9.38 0.54
CA SER A 66 -0.38 -10.31 0.51
C SER A 66 -1.32 -10.14 1.71
N ALA A 67 -0.79 -9.72 2.87
CA ALA A 67 -1.59 -9.59 4.08
C ALA A 67 -1.06 -8.48 5.00
N ILE A 68 -1.99 -7.70 5.55
CA ILE A 68 -1.79 -6.75 6.64
C ILE A 68 -2.97 -6.90 7.59
N TYR A 69 -2.69 -7.31 8.82
CA TYR A 69 -3.71 -7.56 9.84
C TYR A 69 -3.31 -6.89 11.16
N VAL A 70 -4.27 -6.21 11.80
CA VAL A 70 -4.09 -5.57 13.11
C VAL A 70 -5.15 -6.14 14.03
N ASN A 71 -4.72 -6.74 15.14
CA ASN A 71 -5.62 -7.22 16.19
C ASN A 71 -6.45 -6.05 16.70
N GLY A 72 -7.76 -6.23 16.89
CA GLY A 72 -8.63 -5.16 17.35
C GLY A 72 -10.06 -5.29 16.85
N ASN A 73 -10.83 -4.20 16.95
CA ASN A 73 -12.16 -4.18 16.34
C ASN A 73 -12.01 -4.30 14.82
N THR A 74 -12.81 -5.16 14.21
CA THR A 74 -13.08 -5.19 12.75
C THR A 74 -13.16 -3.77 12.18
N ASN A 75 -12.76 -3.57 10.92
CA ASN A 75 -12.54 -2.33 10.14
C ASN A 75 -13.50 -1.11 10.31
N ASN A 76 -14.47 -1.15 11.22
CA ASN A 76 -15.45 -0.13 11.56
C ASN A 76 -15.23 0.42 13.00
N PRO A 77 -14.12 1.12 13.29
CA PRO A 77 -13.97 1.80 14.57
C PRO A 77 -15.03 2.90 14.71
N THR A 78 -15.58 3.07 15.91
CA THR A 78 -16.53 4.15 16.22
C THR A 78 -15.95 5.08 17.27
N ILE A 79 -16.51 6.28 17.44
CA ILE A 79 -16.10 7.21 18.52
C ILE A 79 -16.22 6.53 19.90
N LYS A 80 -17.25 5.70 20.09
CA LYS A 80 -17.50 4.97 21.35
C LYS A 80 -16.61 3.73 21.52
N LYS A 81 -16.12 3.17 20.42
CA LYS A 81 -15.26 1.97 20.41
C LYS A 81 -14.12 2.19 19.40
N PRO A 82 -13.18 3.10 19.69
CA PRO A 82 -12.08 3.38 18.78
C PRO A 82 -11.19 2.15 18.65
N ASN A 83 -10.41 2.08 17.56
CA ASN A 83 -9.36 1.08 17.50
C ASN A 83 -8.29 1.42 18.54
N ILE A 84 -7.95 0.43 19.37
CA ILE A 84 -6.94 0.56 20.42
C ILE A 84 -5.53 0.60 19.84
N HIS A 85 -5.35 0.09 18.62
CA HIS A 85 -4.07 -0.07 17.95
C HIS A 85 -3.94 0.84 16.72
N SER A 86 -4.06 2.16 16.95
CA SER A 86 -3.92 3.17 15.89
C SER A 86 -2.48 3.21 15.35
N GLY A 87 -2.32 3.32 14.03
CA GLY A 87 -1.01 3.45 13.37
C GLY A 87 -0.26 2.14 13.13
N LEU A 88 -0.64 1.01 13.74
CA LEU A 88 0.08 -0.27 13.57
C LEU A 88 0.07 -0.77 12.13
N GLY A 89 -1.04 -0.57 11.40
CA GLY A 89 -1.09 -0.88 9.97
C GLY A 89 -0.06 -0.09 9.15
N GLN A 90 0.24 1.16 9.53
CA GLN A 90 1.25 1.96 8.85
C GLN A 90 2.66 1.40 9.10
N LEU A 91 2.94 0.97 10.33
CA LEU A 91 4.20 0.29 10.68
C LEU A 91 4.39 -1.00 9.88
N LEU A 92 3.33 -1.79 9.72
CA LEU A 92 3.35 -3.01 8.90
C LEU A 92 3.66 -2.71 7.42
N VAL A 93 2.97 -1.72 6.83
CA VAL A 93 3.22 -1.31 5.44
C VAL A 93 4.65 -0.79 5.28
N PHE A 94 5.15 -0.01 6.24
CA PHE A 94 6.53 0.48 6.23
C PHE A 94 7.54 -0.65 6.27
N SER A 95 7.31 -1.65 7.11
CA SER A 95 8.17 -2.83 7.23
C SER A 95 8.23 -3.59 5.90
N ALA A 96 7.08 -3.79 5.25
CA ALA A 96 7.02 -4.43 3.93
C ALA A 96 7.74 -3.61 2.84
N ILE A 97 7.55 -2.29 2.82
CA ILE A 97 8.20 -1.41 1.84
C ILE A 97 9.71 -1.34 2.09
N ASN A 98 10.16 -1.36 3.35
CA ASN A 98 11.57 -1.45 3.70
C ASN A 98 12.18 -2.76 3.19
N PHE A 99 11.48 -3.89 3.37
CA PHE A 99 11.88 -5.18 2.80
C PHE A 99 12.00 -5.12 1.27
N GLY A 100 11.01 -4.53 0.57
CA GLY A 100 11.10 -4.36 -0.88
C GLY A 100 12.30 -3.52 -1.31
N ARG A 101 12.60 -2.45 -0.56
CA ARG A 101 13.78 -1.60 -0.78
C ARG A 101 15.09 -2.35 -0.56
N GLU A 102 15.20 -3.15 0.51
CA GLU A 102 16.37 -3.99 0.80
C GLU A 102 16.64 -5.01 -0.32
N ASN A 103 15.58 -5.48 -0.99
CA ASN A 103 15.64 -6.39 -2.14
C ASN A 103 15.73 -5.67 -3.50
N ASN A 104 15.97 -4.36 -3.53
CA ASN A 104 16.07 -3.54 -4.75
C ASN A 104 14.83 -3.58 -5.67
N LEU A 105 13.65 -3.86 -5.11
CA LEU A 105 12.39 -3.83 -5.83
C LEU A 105 11.95 -2.38 -6.05
N ARG A 106 11.44 -2.06 -7.23
CA ARG A 106 10.96 -0.71 -7.58
C ARG A 106 9.48 -0.53 -7.34
N THR A 107 8.73 -1.60 -7.55
CA THR A 107 7.26 -1.59 -7.54
C THR A 107 6.77 -2.42 -6.37
N ALA A 108 5.75 -1.91 -5.68
CA ALA A 108 4.98 -2.65 -4.69
C ALA A 108 3.54 -2.78 -5.17
N MET A 109 2.92 -3.94 -4.95
CA MET A 109 1.55 -4.25 -5.30
C MET A 109 0.80 -4.87 -4.13
N LEU A 110 -0.50 -4.60 -4.06
CA LEU A 110 -1.42 -5.21 -3.09
C LEU A 110 -2.85 -5.20 -3.64
N THR A 111 -3.74 -5.97 -3.03
CA THR A 111 -5.18 -5.91 -3.29
C THR A 111 -5.87 -5.44 -2.02
N PRO A 112 -6.42 -4.21 -1.98
CA PRO A 112 -7.09 -3.73 -0.77
C PRO A 112 -8.39 -4.50 -0.58
N LEU A 113 -8.76 -4.73 0.67
CA LEU A 113 -10.11 -5.16 1.02
C LEU A 113 -11.09 -4.00 0.89
N GLU A 114 -12.36 -4.30 0.60
CA GLU A 114 -13.41 -3.30 0.55
C GLU A 114 -13.46 -2.49 1.87
N GLY A 115 -13.46 -1.17 1.76
CA GLY A 115 -13.43 -0.23 2.87
C GLY A 115 -12.03 0.12 3.40
N SER A 116 -10.97 -0.53 2.91
CA SER A 116 -9.57 -0.23 3.27
C SER A 116 -8.82 0.63 2.24
N GLU A 117 -9.45 0.96 1.11
CA GLU A 117 -8.86 1.69 -0.01
C GLU A 117 -8.31 3.05 0.44
N GLY A 118 -9.07 3.76 1.28
CA GLY A 118 -8.66 5.05 1.84
C GLY A 118 -7.39 4.98 2.68
N PHE A 119 -7.15 3.84 3.36
CA PHE A 119 -5.91 3.61 4.09
C PHE A 119 -4.74 3.45 3.12
N TYR A 120 -4.86 2.58 2.11
CA TYR A 120 -3.79 2.34 1.15
C TYR A 120 -3.52 3.53 0.21
N LEU A 121 -4.52 4.36 -0.10
CA LEU A 121 -4.33 5.65 -0.76
C LEU A 121 -3.38 6.55 0.04
N LYS A 122 -3.57 6.64 1.36
CA LYS A 122 -2.70 7.45 2.23
C LYS A 122 -1.28 6.88 2.30
N MET A 123 -1.13 5.56 2.16
CA MET A 123 0.18 4.91 2.11
C MET A 123 0.87 5.04 0.75
N GLY A 124 0.27 5.74 -0.22
CA GLY A 124 0.87 6.02 -1.52
C GLY A 124 0.56 5.00 -2.61
N PHE A 125 -0.28 4.00 -2.34
CA PHE A 125 -0.78 3.07 -3.36
C PHE A 125 -1.91 3.71 -4.17
N ARG A 126 -2.04 3.34 -5.43
CA ARG A 126 -3.12 3.79 -6.33
C ARG A 126 -3.68 2.59 -7.09
N PRO A 127 -4.97 2.59 -7.48
CA PRO A 127 -5.51 1.55 -8.36
C PRO A 127 -4.63 1.39 -9.61
N ARG A 128 -4.19 0.15 -9.92
CA ARG A 128 -3.51 -0.13 -11.18
C ARG A 128 -4.55 0.08 -12.27
N VAL A 129 -4.24 0.97 -13.20
CA VAL A 129 -5.13 1.23 -14.33
C VAL A 129 -4.89 0.15 -15.38
N ILE A 130 -5.93 -0.61 -15.68
CA ILE A 130 -5.90 -1.68 -16.70
C ILE A 130 -6.64 -1.16 -17.93
N GLY A 131 -6.07 -1.37 -19.12
CA GLY A 131 -6.63 -0.92 -20.40
C GLY A 131 -6.11 0.43 -20.89
N ASN A 132 -6.84 1.06 -21.81
CA ASN A 132 -6.47 2.34 -22.44
C ASN A 132 -7.39 3.47 -21.96
N PRO A 133 -7.25 3.96 -20.72
CA PRO A 133 -7.99 5.13 -20.24
C PRO A 133 -7.61 6.34 -21.11
N ASN A 134 -8.58 6.91 -21.83
CA ASN A 134 -8.48 8.19 -22.53
C ASN A 134 -7.11 8.51 -23.16
N ARG A 135 -6.65 7.70 -24.12
CA ARG A 135 -5.53 8.11 -24.97
C ARG A 135 -6.06 9.00 -26.08
N MET A 136 -5.70 10.28 -26.06
CA MET A 136 -5.50 11.03 -27.30
C MET A 136 -4.74 10.10 -28.26
N ASN A 137 -5.31 9.83 -29.42
CA ASN A 137 -4.78 8.85 -30.36
C ASN A 137 -3.28 9.10 -30.59
N THR A 138 -2.46 8.07 -30.44
CA THR A 138 -1.00 8.13 -30.62
C THR A 138 -0.58 8.46 -32.05
N THR A 139 -1.53 8.50 -32.99
CA THR A 139 -1.31 8.84 -34.40
C THR A 139 -1.14 10.34 -34.66
N CYS A 140 -1.12 11.21 -33.64
CA CYS A 140 -1.07 12.68 -33.81
C CYS A 140 -2.17 13.26 -34.73
N SER A 141 -3.21 12.48 -35.05
CA SER A 141 -4.33 12.94 -35.86
C SER A 141 -5.42 13.41 -34.92
N SER A 142 -5.50 14.72 -34.70
CA SER A 142 -6.70 15.30 -34.11
C SER A 142 -7.80 15.30 -35.16
N PHE A 143 -8.93 14.65 -34.87
CA PHE A 143 -10.15 14.93 -35.62
C PHE A 143 -10.58 16.35 -35.24
N GLY A 144 -10.23 17.31 -36.09
CA GLY A 144 -10.60 18.70 -35.91
C GLY A 144 -12.10 18.82 -35.66
N ALA A 145 -12.48 19.51 -34.59
CA ALA A 145 -13.86 19.90 -34.38
C ALA A 145 -14.28 20.82 -35.53
N ASN A 146 -15.15 20.35 -36.42
CA ASN A 146 -15.59 21.11 -37.60
C ASN A 146 -16.33 22.42 -37.29
N ASN A 147 -16.43 22.87 -36.03
CA ASN A 147 -17.09 24.12 -35.63
C ASN A 147 -16.61 24.67 -34.26
N GLY A 148 -15.39 24.35 -33.80
CA GLY A 148 -14.87 24.84 -32.52
C GLY A 148 -15.58 24.31 -31.25
N LYS A 149 -16.57 23.44 -31.40
CA LYS A 149 -17.23 22.72 -30.30
C LYS A 149 -16.55 21.38 -30.07
N LEU A 150 -16.32 21.00 -28.81
CA LEU A 150 -15.86 19.65 -28.44
C LEU A 150 -16.70 18.59 -29.14
N ASN A 151 -16.04 17.56 -29.68
CA ASN A 151 -16.71 16.45 -30.36
C ASN A 151 -17.74 15.83 -29.40
N SER A 152 -19.00 15.71 -29.82
CA SER A 152 -20.07 15.20 -28.96
C SER A 152 -19.86 13.75 -28.51
N ARG A 153 -19.08 12.95 -29.28
CA ARG A 153 -18.62 11.62 -28.84
C ARG A 153 -17.65 11.72 -27.67
N TRP A 154 -16.84 12.78 -27.60
CA TRP A 154 -15.95 13.01 -26.46
C TRP A 154 -16.73 13.42 -25.22
N THR A 155 -17.74 14.30 -25.35
CA THR A 155 -18.55 14.70 -24.20
C THR A 155 -19.40 13.56 -23.65
N ASN A 156 -19.93 12.69 -24.52
CA ASN A 156 -20.77 11.56 -24.10
C ASN A 156 -19.96 10.39 -23.52
N HIS A 157 -18.70 10.21 -23.94
CA HIS A 157 -17.82 9.15 -23.43
C HIS A 157 -16.77 9.65 -22.43
N PHE A 158 -16.80 10.93 -22.04
CA PHE A 158 -15.82 11.49 -21.10
C PHE A 158 -15.91 10.82 -19.73
N ALA A 159 -17.13 10.62 -19.23
CA ALA A 159 -17.38 9.95 -17.96
C ALA A 159 -16.96 8.48 -18.02
N GLU A 160 -17.28 7.80 -19.12
CA GLU A 160 -16.90 6.41 -19.37
C GLU A 160 -15.38 6.24 -19.51
N SER A 161 -14.68 7.20 -20.11
CA SER A 161 -13.24 7.15 -20.37
C SER A 161 -12.40 7.80 -19.26
N SER A 162 -13.05 8.24 -18.18
CA SER A 162 -12.39 8.83 -17.00
C SER A 162 -11.81 7.72 -16.11
N PHE A 163 -10.69 8.01 -15.43
CA PHE A 163 -10.14 7.16 -14.36
C PHE A 163 -11.12 6.95 -13.17
N LEU A 164 -12.22 7.70 -13.15
CA LEU A 164 -13.33 7.55 -12.23
C LEU A 164 -14.32 6.44 -12.62
N HIS A 165 -14.22 5.89 -13.83
CA HIS A 165 -15.06 4.78 -14.28
C HIS A 165 -14.47 3.43 -13.81
N ASP A 166 -15.29 2.60 -13.17
CA ASP A 166 -14.85 1.37 -12.51
C ASP A 166 -14.26 0.33 -13.48
N SER A 167 -14.59 0.42 -14.77
CA SER A 167 -14.12 -0.51 -15.80
C SER A 167 -12.61 -0.47 -16.09
N PHE A 168 -11.89 0.55 -15.61
CA PHE A 168 -10.44 0.68 -15.82
C PHE A 168 -9.62 0.40 -14.55
N ARG A 169 -10.28 0.10 -13.43
CA ARG A 169 -9.60 -0.16 -12.15
C ARG A 169 -9.40 -1.66 -12.00
N GLY A 170 -8.15 -2.10 -12.04
CA GLY A 170 -7.81 -3.46 -11.63
C GLY A 170 -8.05 -3.67 -10.13
N PRO A 171 -8.21 -4.92 -9.68
CA PRO A 171 -8.29 -5.23 -8.24
C PRO A 171 -6.96 -4.92 -7.53
N CYS A 172 -5.84 -4.92 -8.27
CA CYS A 172 -4.53 -4.63 -7.75
C CYS A 172 -4.26 -3.13 -7.70
N TRP A 173 -3.59 -2.72 -6.64
CA TRP A 173 -3.09 -1.38 -6.42
C TRP A 173 -1.58 -1.39 -6.45
N VAL A 174 -1.01 -0.35 -7.03
CA VAL A 174 0.42 -0.24 -7.30
C VAL A 174 1.00 0.99 -6.61
N GLY A 175 2.25 0.85 -6.18
CA GLY A 175 3.04 1.90 -5.55
C GLY A 175 4.50 1.85 -6.00
N ASN A 176 5.15 3.00 -6.07
CA ASN A 176 6.59 3.08 -6.31
C ASN A 176 7.32 3.12 -4.96
N ILE A 177 8.16 2.13 -4.69
CA ILE A 177 8.85 1.97 -3.40
C ILE A 177 9.71 3.20 -3.08
N SER A 178 10.42 3.76 -4.07
CA SER A 178 11.28 4.93 -3.88
C SER A 178 10.49 6.21 -3.54
N LEU A 179 9.21 6.28 -3.89
CA LEU A 179 8.32 7.39 -3.54
C LEU A 179 7.60 7.15 -2.20
N ILE A 180 7.16 5.91 -1.96
CA ILE A 180 6.42 5.56 -0.73
C ILE A 180 7.34 5.59 0.48
N TYR A 181 8.52 5.00 0.40
CA TYR A 181 9.41 4.83 1.56
C TYR A 181 9.74 6.13 2.31
N PRO A 182 10.25 7.20 1.67
CA PRO A 182 10.61 8.42 2.41
C PRO A 182 9.39 9.08 3.08
N VAL A 183 8.27 9.17 2.36
CA VAL A 183 7.03 9.77 2.87
C VAL A 183 6.47 8.98 4.06
N LEU A 184 6.44 7.66 3.95
CA LEU A 184 5.93 6.80 5.01
C LEU A 184 6.86 6.82 6.24
N LYS A 185 8.17 6.89 6.04
CA LYS A 185 9.15 7.06 7.12
C LYS A 185 8.89 8.35 7.88
N ASP A 186 8.68 9.46 7.18
CA ASP A 186 8.39 10.75 7.81
C ASP A 186 7.11 10.70 8.66
N TYR A 187 6.02 10.15 8.11
CA TYR A 187 4.77 9.98 8.87
C TYR A 187 4.93 9.09 10.11
N ILE A 188 5.72 8.02 10.01
CA ILE A 188 5.99 7.16 11.16
C ILE A 188 6.79 7.93 12.20
N LEU A 189 7.80 8.70 11.79
CA LEU A 189 8.64 9.48 12.70
C LEU A 189 7.87 10.60 13.43
N GLU A 190 6.71 11.05 12.95
CA GLU A 190 5.84 11.96 13.71
C GLU A 190 5.23 11.29 14.95
N SER A 191 4.88 10.00 14.84
CA SER A 191 4.14 9.26 15.88
C SER A 191 5.01 8.28 16.69
N TRP A 192 6.12 7.84 16.09
CA TRP A 192 6.98 6.78 16.60
C TRP A 192 8.45 7.16 16.53
N THR A 193 9.22 6.74 17.52
CA THR A 193 10.69 6.68 17.43
C THR A 193 11.08 5.29 16.94
N ILE A 194 11.86 5.22 15.87
CA ILE A 194 12.38 3.97 15.30
C ILE A 194 13.80 3.74 15.82
N ILE A 195 14.07 2.55 16.35
CA ILE A 195 15.42 2.08 16.68
C ILE A 195 15.67 0.81 15.85
N GLU A 196 16.67 0.83 14.97
CA GLU A 196 17.01 -0.27 14.05
C GLU A 196 17.92 -1.33 14.70
#